data_AF-A0A1I0ANT7-F1
#
_entry.id   AF-A0A1I0ANT7-F1
#
_cell.length_a   1.000
_cell.length_b   1.000
_cell.length_c   1.000
_cell.angle_alpha   90.00
_cell.angle_beta   90.00
_cell.angle_gamma   90.00
#
_symmetry.space_group_name_H-M   'P 1'
#
loop_
_entity.id
_entity.type
_entity.pdbx_description
1 polymer ?
#
loop_
_entity_poly.entity_id
_entity_poly.type
_entity_poly.pdbx_seq_one_letter_code
_entity_poly.pdbx_strand_id
1 'polypeptide(L)'
;MSEVALPLFRDNSHIPDQTDLMGRLMVQKGLIHNDDLDRILILQKQRGIRFGEAAQSLGLVTAEDVKAVLAEQFAYPVVARPASEVSLHPRLIAAYQPAHPRVEALRSLRSELMLRYFNQPDNKVLAIVGVDSEAGIRDLATNLAVVIAQTGARTLLIDGNLRDPCLHEWFGLPNLRGLSDALAGRSSAIPRHCPPLDTLWLLNGGTVAPNPQELLAHKRYQNLITQLVAKFDAVIINTPVLGANLDAQLVAARSGAALMVARENHTSLRSLDKASHRLRDLGVAVTGVALSH
;
A
#
# COMPACT_ATOMS: atom_id res chain seq x y z
N MET A 1 -5.35 -47.95 -28.67
CA MET A 1 -6.25 -48.65 -27.73
C MET A 1 -5.42 -48.92 -26.48
N SER A 2 -5.59 -48.29 -25.32
CA SER A 2 -6.75 -47.64 -24.70
C SER A 2 -6.30 -46.44 -23.85
N GLU A 3 -7.10 -45.39 -23.90
CA GLU A 3 -7.01 -44.14 -23.15
C GLU A 3 -7.42 -44.39 -21.68
N VAL A 4 -6.61 -43.95 -20.72
CA VAL A 4 -6.97 -43.99 -19.29
C VAL A 4 -7.65 -42.65 -18.97
N ALA A 5 -8.98 -42.66 -19.01
CA ALA A 5 -9.80 -41.55 -18.54
C ALA A 5 -9.86 -41.57 -17.00
N LEU A 6 -9.39 -40.50 -16.36
CA LEU A 6 -9.65 -40.20 -14.96
C LEU A 6 -11.12 -39.79 -14.78
N PRO A 7 -11.83 -40.25 -13.73
CA PRO A 7 -13.21 -39.85 -13.50
C PRO A 7 -13.25 -38.39 -13.01
N LEU A 8 -13.55 -37.49 -13.93
CA LEU A 8 -14.14 -36.19 -13.65
C LEU A 8 -15.61 -36.39 -13.25
N PHE A 9 -16.10 -35.51 -12.37
CA PHE A 9 -17.46 -35.44 -11.82
C PHE A 9 -17.77 -36.37 -10.64
N ARG A 10 -17.38 -35.92 -9.44
CA ARG A 10 -18.32 -35.97 -8.31
C ARG A 10 -19.09 -34.66 -8.30
N ASP A 11 -20.34 -34.77 -8.72
CA ASP A 11 -21.38 -33.78 -8.44
C ASP A 11 -21.59 -33.70 -6.92
N ASN A 12 -21.43 -32.50 -6.37
CA ASN A 12 -22.05 -32.08 -5.13
C ASN A 12 -22.00 -30.55 -5.08
N SER A 13 -22.99 -29.95 -5.73
CA SER A 13 -23.39 -28.56 -5.54
C SER A 13 -23.69 -28.28 -4.06
N HIS A 14 -22.69 -27.81 -3.32
CA HIS A 14 -22.89 -27.07 -2.07
C HIS A 14 -22.03 -25.82 -2.12
N ILE A 15 -22.56 -24.79 -2.77
CA ILE A 15 -22.11 -23.42 -2.56
C ILE A 15 -22.43 -23.15 -1.08
N PRO A 16 -21.44 -22.85 -0.21
CA PRO A 16 -21.72 -22.49 1.18
C PRO A 16 -22.68 -21.31 1.17
N ASP A 17 -23.78 -21.39 1.94
CA ASP A 17 -24.80 -20.34 2.00
C ASP A 17 -24.13 -19.02 2.43
N GLN A 18 -23.89 -18.11 1.47
CA GLN A 18 -23.17 -16.85 1.71
C GLN A 18 -23.88 -15.98 2.76
N THR A 19 -25.16 -16.23 2.96
CA THR A 19 -26.03 -15.64 3.98
C THR A 19 -25.53 -15.95 5.39
N ASP A 20 -25.06 -17.18 5.59
CA ASP A 20 -24.61 -17.71 6.88
C ASP A 20 -23.24 -17.15 7.29
N LEU A 21 -22.41 -16.74 6.31
CA LEU A 21 -21.11 -16.12 6.58
C LEU A 21 -21.25 -14.66 7.00
N MET A 22 -22.10 -13.89 6.30
CA MET A 22 -22.35 -12.47 6.61
C MET A 22 -22.99 -12.30 7.99
N GLY A 23 -24.02 -13.08 8.31
CA GLY A 23 -24.68 -13.02 9.61
C GLY A 23 -23.73 -13.34 10.77
N ARG A 24 -22.91 -14.39 10.63
CA ARG A 24 -21.89 -14.75 11.64
C ARG A 24 -20.87 -13.64 11.87
N LEU A 25 -20.37 -13.00 10.81
CA LEU A 25 -19.41 -11.90 10.93
C LEU A 25 -20.02 -10.66 11.61
N MET A 26 -21.28 -10.32 11.31
CA MET A 26 -21.97 -9.20 11.96
C MET A 26 -22.18 -9.46 13.46
N VAL A 27 -22.53 -10.68 13.86
CA VAL A 27 -22.65 -11.08 15.27
C VAL A 27 -21.30 -11.04 15.97
N GLN A 28 -20.24 -11.58 15.35
CA GLN A 28 -18.89 -11.59 15.92
C GLN A 28 -18.37 -10.17 16.21
N LYS A 29 -18.77 -9.19 15.38
CA LYS A 29 -18.42 -7.77 15.56
C LYS A 29 -19.35 -7.01 16.51
N GLY A 30 -20.38 -7.65 17.06
CA GLY A 30 -21.36 -7.02 17.93
C GLY A 30 -22.24 -5.99 17.21
N LEU A 31 -22.34 -6.05 15.88
CA LEU A 31 -23.19 -5.15 15.08
C LEU A 31 -24.66 -5.55 15.16
N ILE A 32 -24.94 -6.83 15.36
CA ILE A 32 -26.28 -7.39 15.54
C ILE A 32 -26.22 -8.49 16.62
N HIS A 33 -27.34 -8.76 17.29
CA HIS A 33 -27.44 -9.87 18.24
C HIS A 33 -27.88 -11.16 17.53
N ASN A 34 -27.65 -12.32 18.16
CA ASN A 34 -28.13 -13.60 17.60
C ASN A 34 -29.65 -13.61 17.40
N ASP A 35 -30.41 -12.95 18.28
CA ASP A 35 -31.87 -12.85 18.19
C ASP A 35 -32.35 -12.03 16.98
N ASP A 36 -31.47 -11.22 16.39
CA ASP A 36 -31.78 -10.42 15.20
C ASP A 36 -31.64 -11.23 13.89
N LEU A 37 -30.91 -12.35 13.91
CA LEU A 37 -30.63 -13.16 12.71
C LEU A 37 -31.90 -13.67 12.05
N ASP A 38 -32.81 -14.24 12.83
CA ASP A 38 -34.06 -14.80 12.33
C ASP A 38 -34.91 -13.73 11.65
N ARG A 39 -34.96 -12.52 12.23
CA ARG A 39 -35.71 -11.39 11.66
C ARG A 39 -35.12 -10.94 10.32
N ILE A 40 -33.80 -10.89 10.22
CA ILE A 40 -33.09 -10.52 8.98
C ILE A 40 -33.33 -11.58 7.91
N LEU A 41 -33.19 -12.87 8.25
CA LEU A 41 -33.40 -14.00 7.33
C LEU A 41 -34.85 -14.07 6.82
N ILE A 42 -35.83 -13.81 7.70
CA ILE A 42 -37.25 -13.74 7.32
C ILE A 42 -37.45 -12.59 6.32
N LEU A 43 -36.94 -11.40 6.60
CA LEU A 43 -37.12 -10.25 5.71
C LEU A 43 -36.40 -10.44 4.37
N GLN A 44 -35.22 -11.04 4.40
CA GLN A 44 -34.44 -11.39 3.21
C GLN A 44 -35.24 -12.32 2.30
N LYS A 45 -35.84 -13.39 2.85
CA LYS A 45 -36.68 -14.33 2.10
C LYS A 45 -37.97 -13.68 1.60
N GLN A 46 -38.61 -12.83 2.41
CA GLN A 46 -39.86 -12.15 2.04
C GLN A 46 -39.68 -11.13 0.91
N ARG A 47 -38.56 -10.40 0.90
CA ARG A 47 -38.32 -9.31 -0.06
C ARG A 47 -37.37 -9.68 -1.18
N GLY A 48 -36.73 -10.85 -1.13
CA GLY A 48 -35.73 -11.28 -2.12
C GLY A 48 -34.50 -10.37 -2.19
N ILE A 49 -34.17 -9.67 -1.09
CA ILE A 49 -33.03 -8.75 -0.99
C ILE A 49 -31.82 -9.44 -0.36
N ARG A 50 -30.65 -8.78 -0.36
CA ARG A 50 -29.44 -9.34 0.26
C ARG A 50 -29.48 -9.22 1.79
N PHE A 51 -28.77 -10.08 2.51
CA PHE A 51 -28.75 -10.07 3.99
C PHE A 51 -28.39 -8.69 4.58
N GLY A 52 -27.33 -8.05 4.08
CA GLY A 52 -26.95 -6.71 4.54
C GLY A 52 -27.99 -5.63 4.25
N GLU A 53 -28.70 -5.74 3.13
CA GLU A 53 -29.81 -4.82 2.78
C GLU A 53 -31.03 -5.06 3.68
N ALA A 54 -31.30 -6.31 4.04
CA ALA A 54 -32.35 -6.66 4.99
C ALA A 54 -32.02 -6.13 6.40
N ALA A 55 -30.78 -6.30 6.87
CA ALA A 55 -30.33 -5.78 8.15
C ALA A 55 -30.38 -4.23 8.21
N GLN A 56 -30.02 -3.56 7.11
CA GLN A 56 -30.14 -2.11 6.97
C GLN A 56 -31.61 -1.66 6.95
N SER A 57 -32.47 -2.39 6.25
CA SER A 57 -33.91 -2.08 6.18
C SER A 57 -34.61 -2.24 7.53
N LEU A 58 -34.08 -3.08 8.42
CA LEU A 58 -34.53 -3.23 9.79
C LEU A 58 -33.96 -2.18 10.75
N GLY A 59 -33.06 -1.31 10.27
CA GLY A 59 -32.39 -0.29 11.09
C GLY A 59 -31.38 -0.85 12.08
N LEU A 60 -30.97 -2.11 11.93
CA LEU A 60 -30.04 -2.78 12.84
C LEU A 60 -28.58 -2.38 12.59
N VAL A 61 -28.26 -2.05 11.34
CA VAL A 61 -26.91 -1.68 10.88
C VAL A 61 -26.97 -0.55 9.87
N THR A 62 -25.91 0.23 9.77
CA THR A 62 -25.77 1.28 8.75
C THR A 62 -25.18 0.72 7.45
N ALA A 63 -25.27 1.50 6.37
CA ALA A 63 -24.59 1.15 5.11
C ALA A 63 -23.06 1.06 5.25
N GLU A 64 -22.47 1.77 6.23
CA GLU A 64 -21.04 1.69 6.52
C GLU A 64 -20.68 0.38 7.22
N ASP A 65 -21.49 -0.05 8.18
CA ASP A 65 -21.31 -1.33 8.89
C ASP A 65 -21.37 -2.51 7.91
N VAL A 66 -22.36 -2.51 7.01
CA VAL A 66 -22.50 -3.54 5.96
C VAL A 66 -21.27 -3.56 5.06
N LYS A 67 -20.75 -2.39 4.65
CA LYS A 67 -19.52 -2.30 3.83
C LYS A 67 -18.29 -2.80 4.58
N ALA A 68 -18.17 -2.53 5.87
CA ALA A 68 -17.04 -2.99 6.68
C ALA A 68 -17.03 -4.52 6.81
N VAL A 69 -18.19 -5.13 7.03
CA VAL A 69 -18.30 -6.60 7.08
C VAL A 69 -18.06 -7.23 5.71
N LEU A 70 -18.58 -6.65 4.63
CA LEU A 70 -18.30 -7.09 3.27
C LEU A 70 -16.81 -7.06 2.95
N ALA A 71 -16.10 -6.01 3.35
CA ALA A 71 -14.67 -5.92 3.08
C ALA A 71 -13.89 -7.06 3.75
N GLU A 72 -14.25 -7.43 4.98
CA GLU A 72 -13.65 -8.57 5.68
C GLU A 72 -14.03 -9.91 5.04
N GLN A 73 -15.30 -10.08 4.65
CA GLN A 73 -15.79 -11.27 3.96
C GLN A 73 -15.06 -11.53 2.63
N PHE A 74 -14.68 -10.48 1.90
CA PHE A 74 -13.93 -10.56 0.64
C PHE A 74 -12.40 -10.47 0.82
N ALA A 75 -11.88 -10.59 2.04
CA ALA A 75 -10.45 -10.47 2.36
C ALA A 75 -9.81 -9.16 1.87
N TYR A 76 -10.58 -8.06 1.82
CA TYR A 76 -10.02 -6.72 1.74
C TYR A 76 -9.49 -6.35 3.13
N PRO A 77 -8.18 -6.11 3.31
CA PRO A 77 -7.63 -5.70 4.60
C PRO A 77 -8.01 -4.24 4.82
N VAL A 78 -9.22 -4.03 5.33
CA VAL A 78 -9.62 -2.77 5.91
C VAL A 78 -9.07 -2.82 7.31
N VAL A 79 -8.20 -1.87 7.63
CA VAL A 79 -7.78 -1.67 9.01
C VAL A 79 -9.03 -1.15 9.73
N ALA A 80 -9.83 -2.07 10.25
CA ALA A 80 -10.83 -1.76 11.27
C ALA A 80 -10.04 -1.04 12.35
N ARG A 81 -10.28 0.27 12.52
CA ARG A 81 -9.57 1.16 13.44
C ARG A 81 -9.29 0.40 14.75
N PRO A 82 -8.09 -0.16 14.99
CA PRO A 82 -7.95 -1.12 16.06
C PRO A 82 -7.38 -0.43 17.28
N ALA A 83 -7.71 -1.02 18.42
CA ALA A 83 -7.03 -0.89 19.69
C ALA A 83 -5.57 -1.42 19.62
N SER A 84 -4.80 -1.02 18.61
CA SER A 84 -3.35 -1.26 18.53
C SER A 84 -2.60 -0.06 19.10
N GLU A 85 -1.53 -0.29 19.87
CA GLU A 85 -0.64 0.77 20.37
C GLU A 85 -0.04 1.64 19.24
N VAL A 86 -0.03 1.12 18.02
CA VAL A 86 0.43 1.79 16.80
C VAL A 86 -0.77 2.45 16.09
N SER A 87 -0.82 3.78 16.09
CA SER A 87 -1.83 4.57 15.38
C SER A 87 -1.32 4.99 14.00
N LEU A 88 -2.03 4.64 12.93
CA LEU A 88 -1.70 5.10 11.58
C LEU A 88 -2.21 6.52 11.35
N HIS A 89 -1.48 7.29 10.55
CA HIS A 89 -1.84 8.67 10.27
C HIS A 89 -3.10 8.77 9.41
N PRO A 90 -4.04 9.71 9.67
CA PRO A 90 -5.32 9.80 8.96
C PRO A 90 -5.22 9.99 7.43
N ARG A 91 -4.08 10.48 6.93
CA ARG A 91 -3.83 10.60 5.48
C ARG A 91 -3.54 9.26 4.79
N LEU A 92 -3.38 8.17 5.54
CA LEU A 92 -3.36 6.80 5.01
C LEU A 92 -4.79 6.35 4.67
N ILE A 93 -5.42 7.05 3.72
CA ILE A 93 -6.79 6.79 3.28
C ILE A 93 -6.98 5.36 2.78
N ALA A 94 -5.94 4.73 2.23
CA ALA A 94 -6.00 3.34 1.79
C ALA A 94 -6.19 2.34 2.96
N ALA A 95 -5.73 2.69 4.16
CA ALA A 95 -5.90 1.86 5.35
C ALA A 95 -7.30 2.03 5.97
N TYR A 96 -7.82 3.26 6.00
CA TYR A 96 -9.03 3.61 6.75
C TYR A 96 -10.30 3.79 5.91
N GLN A 97 -10.17 4.17 4.64
CA GLN A 97 -11.29 4.57 3.79
C GLN A 97 -11.28 3.78 2.47
N PRO A 98 -11.46 2.45 2.52
CA PRO A 98 -11.35 1.56 1.36
C PRO A 98 -12.34 1.88 0.23
N ALA A 99 -13.45 2.57 0.53
CA ALA A 99 -14.46 2.98 -0.44
C ALA A 99 -14.22 4.38 -1.03
N HIS A 100 -13.18 5.10 -0.59
CA HIS A 100 -12.90 6.45 -1.07
C HIS A 100 -12.45 6.40 -2.55
N PRO A 101 -12.94 7.29 -3.45
CA PRO A 101 -12.59 7.24 -4.87
C PRO A 101 -11.08 7.27 -5.17
N ARG A 102 -10.31 8.04 -4.39
CA ARG A 102 -8.83 8.03 -4.47
C ARG A 102 -8.20 6.67 -4.17
N VAL A 103 -8.80 5.85 -3.29
CA VAL A 103 -8.31 4.50 -3.02
C VAL A 103 -8.57 3.59 -4.22
N GLU A 104 -9.66 3.78 -4.95
CA GLU A 104 -9.90 3.05 -6.20
C GLU A 104 -8.90 3.43 -7.30
N ALA A 105 -8.55 4.72 -7.40
CA ALA A 105 -7.47 5.17 -8.28
C ALA A 105 -6.11 4.55 -7.88
N LEU A 106 -5.82 4.45 -6.57
CA LEU A 106 -4.61 3.78 -6.06
C LEU A 106 -4.60 2.28 -6.38
N ARG A 107 -5.74 1.58 -6.28
CA ARG A 107 -5.85 0.16 -6.68
C ARG A 107 -5.67 -0.04 -8.18
N SER A 108 -6.17 0.89 -8.98
CA SER A 108 -5.96 0.89 -10.43
C SER A 108 -4.47 1.08 -10.76
N LEU A 109 -3.83 2.10 -10.19
CA LEU A 109 -2.39 2.35 -10.32
C LEU A 109 -1.56 1.14 -9.86
N ARG A 110 -1.88 0.57 -8.70
CA ARG A 110 -1.25 -0.65 -8.19
C ARG A 110 -1.34 -1.78 -9.23
N SER A 111 -2.52 -2.02 -9.78
CA SER A 111 -2.74 -3.14 -10.71
C SER A 111 -1.92 -2.94 -12.00
N GLU A 112 -1.83 -1.71 -12.50
CA GLU A 112 -0.98 -1.35 -13.64
C GLU A 112 0.51 -1.54 -13.34
N LEU A 113 0.99 -1.09 -12.17
CA LEU A 113 2.38 -1.27 -11.74
C LEU A 113 2.73 -2.74 -11.50
N MET A 114 1.83 -3.52 -10.91
CA MET A 114 2.03 -4.96 -10.74
C MET A 114 2.16 -5.65 -12.10
N LEU A 115 1.25 -5.37 -13.03
CA LEU A 115 1.25 -5.99 -14.35
C LEU A 115 2.46 -5.59 -15.20
N ARG A 116 2.81 -4.30 -15.22
CA ARG A 116 3.81 -3.75 -16.14
C ARG A 116 5.22 -3.71 -15.57
N TYR A 117 5.37 -3.68 -14.24
CA TYR A 117 6.66 -3.48 -13.59
C TYR A 117 7.00 -4.57 -12.59
N PHE A 118 6.28 -4.68 -11.46
CA PHE A 118 6.69 -5.54 -10.34
C PHE A 118 6.66 -7.05 -10.64
N ASN A 119 5.81 -7.50 -11.57
CA ASN A 119 5.78 -8.91 -11.98
C ASN A 119 6.83 -9.25 -13.06
N GLN A 120 7.60 -8.27 -13.55
CA GLN A 120 8.71 -8.57 -14.44
C GLN A 120 9.91 -9.11 -13.64
N PRO A 121 10.73 -10.01 -14.23
CA PRO A 121 11.98 -10.44 -13.62
C PRO A 121 12.85 -9.23 -13.25
N ASP A 122 13.49 -9.28 -12.08
CA ASP A 122 14.42 -8.27 -11.56
C ASP A 122 13.84 -6.89 -11.18
N ASN A 123 12.60 -6.57 -11.54
CA ASN A 123 11.97 -5.27 -11.26
C ASN A 123 11.22 -5.26 -9.93
N LYS A 124 11.91 -4.89 -8.85
CA LYS A 124 11.32 -4.86 -7.51
C LYS A 124 11.36 -3.51 -6.81
N VAL A 125 12.15 -2.56 -7.30
CA VAL A 125 12.37 -1.26 -6.63
C VAL A 125 11.75 -0.15 -7.46
N LEU A 126 10.97 0.71 -6.82
CA LEU A 126 10.36 1.87 -7.46
C LEU A 126 10.53 3.10 -6.56
N ALA A 127 11.25 4.10 -7.06
CA ALA A 127 11.31 5.41 -6.40
C ALA A 127 10.04 6.22 -6.71
N ILE A 128 9.49 6.90 -5.71
CA ILE A 128 8.41 7.87 -5.91
C ILE A 128 9.04 9.25 -5.86
N VAL A 129 9.00 9.96 -6.98
CA VAL A 129 9.70 11.25 -7.16
C VAL A 129 8.70 12.32 -7.57
N GLY A 130 8.91 13.56 -7.14
CA GLY A 130 8.00 14.67 -7.49
C GLY A 130 8.77 15.96 -7.71
N VAL A 131 8.14 16.88 -8.43
CA VAL A 131 8.80 18.10 -8.94
C VAL A 131 8.70 19.26 -7.95
N ASP A 132 7.59 19.37 -7.22
CA ASP A 132 7.26 20.57 -6.45
C ASP A 132 6.53 20.29 -5.11
N SER A 133 6.32 19.02 -4.73
CA SER A 133 5.58 18.69 -3.52
C SER A 133 6.06 17.42 -2.82
N GLU A 134 6.66 17.59 -1.64
CA GLU A 134 7.01 16.48 -0.77
C GLU A 134 5.77 15.79 -0.20
N ALA A 135 4.71 16.54 0.10
CA ALA A 135 3.46 15.98 0.57
C ALA A 135 2.84 15.03 -0.47
N GLY A 136 2.80 15.41 -1.75
CA GLY A 136 2.27 14.54 -2.82
C GLY A 136 3.09 13.25 -2.99
N ILE A 137 4.42 13.34 -2.90
CA ILE A 137 5.33 12.19 -2.98
C ILE A 137 5.08 11.23 -1.82
N ARG A 138 5.06 11.74 -0.58
CA ARG A 138 4.83 10.95 0.63
C ARG A 138 3.44 10.32 0.64
N ASP A 139 2.41 11.09 0.32
CA ASP A 139 1.02 10.63 0.27
C ASP A 139 0.87 9.46 -0.71
N LEU A 140 1.44 9.61 -1.92
CA LEU A 140 1.41 8.54 -2.92
C LEU A 140 2.23 7.34 -2.49
N ALA A 141 3.48 7.53 -2.06
CA ALA A 141 4.37 6.44 -1.67
C ALA A 141 3.78 5.58 -0.55
N THR A 142 3.24 6.24 0.47
CA THR A 142 2.66 5.58 1.63
C THR A 142 1.37 4.83 1.27
N ASN A 143 0.40 5.48 0.62
CA ASN A 143 -0.85 4.83 0.27
C ASN A 143 -0.67 3.75 -0.82
N LEU A 144 0.26 3.94 -1.77
CA LEU A 144 0.61 2.93 -2.76
C LEU A 144 1.18 1.68 -2.09
N ALA A 145 2.09 1.85 -1.13
CA ALA A 145 2.64 0.73 -0.36
C ALA A 145 1.53 -0.01 0.42
N VAL A 146 0.57 0.71 1.00
CA VAL A 146 -0.60 0.10 1.67
C VAL A 146 -1.42 -0.74 0.69
N VAL A 147 -1.81 -0.21 -0.48
CA VAL A 147 -2.66 -0.98 -1.41
C VAL A 147 -1.93 -2.16 -2.06
N ILE A 148 -0.60 -2.10 -2.20
CA ILE A 148 0.23 -3.25 -2.64
C ILE A 148 0.25 -4.31 -1.53
N ALA A 149 0.54 -3.93 -0.28
CA ALA A 149 0.53 -4.86 0.84
C ALA A 149 -0.85 -5.52 1.03
N GLN A 150 -1.94 -4.79 0.78
CA GLN A 150 -3.29 -5.34 0.85
C GLN A 150 -3.57 -6.50 -0.12
N THR A 151 -2.72 -6.75 -1.14
CA THR A 151 -2.84 -7.94 -2.00
C THR A 151 -2.09 -9.15 -1.46
N GLY A 152 -1.48 -9.05 -0.28
CA GLY A 152 -0.60 -10.08 0.30
C GLY A 152 0.83 -10.04 -0.23
N ALA A 153 1.19 -9.08 -1.08
CA ALA A 153 2.57 -8.91 -1.56
C ALA A 153 3.46 -8.42 -0.41
N ARG A 154 4.65 -9.03 -0.23
CA ARG A 154 5.60 -8.56 0.78
C ARG A 154 6.17 -7.23 0.34
N THR A 155 5.75 -6.16 1.01
CA THR A 155 6.00 -4.79 0.60
C THR A 155 6.92 -4.11 1.57
N LEU A 156 8.02 -3.54 1.08
CA LEU A 156 8.89 -2.67 1.85
C LEU A 156 8.72 -1.22 1.41
N LEU A 157 8.36 -0.36 2.35
CA LEU A 157 8.43 1.09 2.19
C LEU A 157 9.72 1.60 2.83
N ILE A 158 10.50 2.37 2.09
CA ILE A 158 11.76 2.98 2.57
C ILE A 158 11.59 4.50 2.57
N ASP A 159 11.95 5.13 3.68
CA ASP A 159 12.08 6.59 3.74
C ASP A 159 13.46 7.02 3.23
N GLY A 160 13.52 7.38 1.95
CA GLY A 160 14.72 7.90 1.29
C GLY A 160 14.91 9.40 1.46
N ASN A 161 13.98 10.12 2.12
CA ASN A 161 14.18 11.53 2.47
C ASN A 161 15.01 11.63 3.76
N LEU A 162 16.32 11.50 3.64
CA LEU A 162 17.25 11.55 4.78
C LEU A 162 17.40 12.94 5.41
N ARG A 163 16.85 13.99 4.76
CA ARG A 163 16.85 15.37 5.27
C ARG A 163 15.66 15.63 6.18
N ASP A 164 14.51 15.06 5.84
CA ASP A 164 13.28 15.17 6.63
C ASP A 164 12.58 13.79 6.74
N PRO A 165 13.15 12.83 7.49
CA PRO A 165 12.54 11.53 7.68
C PRO A 165 11.23 11.64 8.46
N CYS A 166 10.12 11.20 7.87
CA CYS A 166 8.78 11.42 8.43
C CYS A 166 7.85 10.20 8.28
N LEU A 167 8.24 9.15 7.55
CA LEU A 167 7.34 8.00 7.36
C LEU A 167 7.05 7.26 8.67
N HIS A 168 7.98 7.25 9.61
CA HIS A 168 7.79 6.58 10.90
C HIS A 168 6.61 7.17 11.69
N GLU A 169 6.40 8.50 11.61
CA GLU A 169 5.25 9.20 12.21
C GLU A 169 3.93 8.75 11.59
N TRP A 170 3.95 8.49 10.28
CA TRP A 170 2.77 8.06 9.52
C TRP A 170 2.29 6.67 9.88
N PHE A 171 3.23 5.80 10.24
CA PHE A 171 2.94 4.42 10.62
C PHE A 171 2.96 4.19 12.13
N GLY A 172 3.11 5.24 12.96
CA GLY A 172 3.18 5.11 14.41
C GLY A 172 4.36 4.26 14.90
N LEU A 173 5.48 4.25 14.16
CA LEU A 173 6.66 3.44 14.42
C LEU A 173 7.82 4.30 14.96
N PRO A 174 8.74 3.73 15.76
CA PRO A 174 9.89 4.47 16.26
C PRO A 174 10.90 4.80 15.16
N ASN A 175 11.49 6.00 15.20
CA ASN A 175 12.57 6.42 14.28
C ASN A 175 13.97 5.98 14.77
N LEU A 176 14.16 4.68 14.98
CA LEU A 176 15.41 4.14 15.51
C LEU A 176 16.06 3.18 14.50
N ARG A 177 17.36 3.35 14.27
CA ARG A 177 18.22 2.49 13.42
C ARG A 177 17.74 2.46 11.97
N GLY A 178 17.63 3.65 11.38
CA GLY A 178 17.10 3.82 10.04
C GLY A 178 18.12 3.72 8.93
N LEU A 179 17.68 4.09 7.72
CA LEU A 179 18.50 4.10 6.53
C LEU A 179 19.78 4.92 6.74
N SER A 180 19.71 6.15 7.23
CA SER A 180 20.89 7.00 7.44
C SER A 180 21.88 6.40 8.43
N ASP A 181 21.39 5.79 9.52
CA ASP A 181 22.22 5.17 10.56
C ASP A 181 22.97 3.96 10.02
N ALA A 182 22.31 3.18 9.16
CA ALA A 182 22.91 2.05 8.48
C ALA A 182 23.96 2.49 7.46
N LEU A 183 23.65 3.52 6.66
CA LEU A 183 24.59 4.06 5.68
C LEU A 183 25.82 4.67 6.35
N ALA A 184 25.65 5.30 7.51
CA ALA A 184 26.76 5.80 8.33
C ALA A 184 27.53 4.70 9.06
N GLY A 185 27.03 3.46 9.10
CA GLY A 185 27.68 2.33 9.78
C GLY A 185 27.50 2.33 11.30
N ARG A 186 26.52 3.10 11.81
CA ARG A 186 26.21 3.19 13.24
C ARG A 186 25.33 2.04 13.72
N SER A 187 24.55 1.44 12.83
CA SER A 187 23.68 0.29 13.14
C SER A 187 23.37 -0.53 11.89
N SER A 188 22.70 -1.67 12.02
CA SER A 188 22.08 -2.35 10.88
C SER A 188 20.72 -1.71 10.54
N ALA A 189 20.40 -1.63 9.26
CA ALA A 189 19.06 -1.27 8.81
C ALA A 189 18.10 -2.43 9.08
N ILE A 190 17.12 -2.20 9.95
CA ILE A 190 16.13 -3.22 10.33
C ILE A 190 14.75 -2.70 9.93
N PRO A 191 14.16 -3.20 8.82
CA PRO A 191 12.77 -2.93 8.51
C PRO A 191 11.86 -3.41 9.64
N ARG A 192 10.90 -2.57 10.02
CA ARG A 192 9.93 -2.88 11.07
C ARG A 192 8.61 -3.28 10.42
N HIS A 193 8.03 -4.37 10.89
CA HIS A 193 6.69 -4.78 10.51
C HIS A 193 5.67 -3.71 10.93
N CYS A 194 4.67 -3.46 10.10
CA CYS A 194 3.55 -2.58 10.41
C CYS A 194 2.37 -3.45 10.87
N PRO A 195 2.08 -3.56 12.19
CA PRO A 195 1.11 -4.54 12.69
C PRO A 195 -0.29 -4.47 12.09
N PRO A 196 -0.86 -3.29 11.78
CA PRO A 196 -2.16 -3.22 11.11
C PRO A 196 -2.17 -3.73 9.66
N LEU A 197 -1.02 -4.00 9.04
CA LEU A 197 -0.86 -4.36 7.64
C LEU A 197 0.14 -5.53 7.51
N ASP A 198 -0.38 -6.75 7.52
CA ASP A 198 0.38 -8.00 7.66
C ASP A 198 1.63 -8.12 6.78
N THR A 199 1.57 -7.65 5.54
CA THR A 199 2.68 -7.76 4.59
C THR A 199 3.37 -6.43 4.28
N LEU A 200 3.25 -5.43 5.16
CA LEU A 200 3.95 -4.16 5.05
C LEU A 200 5.09 -4.04 6.08
N TRP A 201 6.26 -3.65 5.58
CA TRP A 201 7.42 -3.30 6.38
C TRP A 201 7.87 -1.87 6.07
N LEU A 202 8.34 -1.17 7.09
CA LEU A 202 8.90 0.17 6.99
C LEU A 202 10.39 0.15 7.36
N LEU A 203 11.24 0.65 6.46
CA LEU A 203 12.58 1.13 6.80
C LEU A 203 12.52 2.66 6.90
N ASN A 204 12.52 3.18 8.14
CA ASN A 204 12.52 4.62 8.39
C ASN A 204 13.85 5.26 7.94
N GLY A 205 13.89 6.60 7.86
CA GLY A 205 15.07 7.32 7.41
C GLY A 205 16.16 7.39 8.48
N GLY A 206 15.79 7.27 9.76
CA GLY A 206 16.71 7.32 10.89
C GLY A 206 17.06 8.74 11.29
N THR A 207 18.25 8.90 11.89
CA THR A 207 18.79 10.22 12.25
C THR A 207 18.89 11.13 11.04
N VAL A 208 18.47 12.40 11.14
CA VAL A 208 18.66 13.39 10.06
C VAL A 208 20.12 13.43 9.63
N ALA A 209 20.38 13.24 8.34
CA ALA A 209 21.73 13.19 7.82
C ALA A 209 22.23 14.61 7.50
N PRO A 210 23.41 15.03 8.02
CA PRO A 210 23.99 16.31 7.61
C PRO A 210 24.42 16.29 6.13
N ASN A 211 24.86 15.13 5.65
CA ASN A 211 25.46 14.89 4.33
C ASN A 211 24.78 13.69 3.64
N PRO A 212 23.51 13.81 3.23
CA PRO A 212 22.74 12.68 2.69
C PRO A 212 23.27 12.19 1.33
N GLN A 213 23.82 13.06 0.50
CA GLN A 213 24.28 12.71 -0.85
C GLN A 213 25.45 11.73 -0.81
N GLU A 214 26.38 11.93 0.12
CA GLU A 214 27.53 11.07 0.35
C GLU A 214 27.09 9.68 0.79
N LEU A 215 26.08 9.61 1.67
CA LEU A 215 25.51 8.35 2.13
C LEU A 215 24.81 7.59 0.99
N LEU A 216 24.02 8.30 0.18
CA LEU A 216 23.26 7.73 -0.94
C LEU A 216 24.15 7.32 -2.13
N ALA A 217 25.27 8.03 -2.35
CA ALA A 217 26.22 7.72 -3.41
C ALA A 217 27.11 6.50 -3.06
N HIS A 218 27.28 6.20 -1.77
CA HIS A 218 28.20 5.17 -1.29
C HIS A 218 27.75 3.75 -1.67
N LYS A 219 28.72 2.84 -1.92
CA LYS A 219 28.47 1.42 -2.24
C LYS A 219 27.62 0.68 -1.19
N ARG A 220 27.67 1.15 0.06
CA ARG A 220 26.88 0.60 1.18
C ARG A 220 25.38 0.72 0.92
N TYR A 221 24.93 1.79 0.26
CA TYR A 221 23.53 1.94 -0.15
C TYR A 221 23.10 0.83 -1.11
N GLN A 222 23.88 0.63 -2.18
CA GLN A 222 23.58 -0.41 -3.16
C GLN A 222 23.52 -1.79 -2.52
N ASN A 223 24.50 -2.14 -1.69
CA ASN A 223 24.55 -3.43 -1.02
C ASN A 223 23.34 -3.64 -0.09
N LEU A 224 22.94 -2.59 0.64
CA LEU A 224 21.78 -2.64 1.52
C LEU A 224 20.49 -2.86 0.73
N ILE A 225 20.26 -2.09 -0.33
CA ILE A 225 19.05 -2.22 -1.16
C ILE A 225 18.99 -3.62 -1.78
N THR A 226 20.10 -4.12 -2.34
CA THR A 226 20.14 -5.49 -2.91
C THR A 226 19.78 -6.56 -1.87
N GLN A 227 20.28 -6.44 -0.64
CA GLN A 227 19.95 -7.39 0.45
C GLN A 227 18.48 -7.33 0.87
N LEU A 228 17.89 -6.14 0.87
CA LEU A 228 16.48 -5.94 1.21
C LEU A 228 15.58 -6.49 0.10
N VAL A 229 15.86 -6.15 -1.16
CA VAL A 229 15.08 -6.57 -2.34
C VAL A 229 14.89 -8.08 -2.44
N ALA A 230 15.87 -8.87 -2.01
CA ALA A 230 15.76 -10.33 -1.98
C ALA A 230 14.61 -10.87 -1.09
N LYS A 231 14.13 -10.08 -0.13
CA LYS A 231 13.13 -10.49 0.88
C LYS A 231 11.72 -9.99 0.58
N PHE A 232 11.56 -9.10 -0.39
CA PHE A 232 10.30 -8.43 -0.71
C PHE A 232 9.91 -8.67 -2.17
N ASP A 233 8.61 -8.54 -2.42
CA ASP A 233 8.02 -8.63 -3.75
C ASP A 233 7.94 -7.24 -4.39
N ALA A 234 7.73 -6.20 -3.57
CA ALA A 234 7.80 -4.79 -3.98
C ALA A 234 8.53 -3.93 -2.94
N VAL A 235 9.37 -3.01 -3.42
CA VAL A 235 10.10 -2.03 -2.62
C VAL A 235 9.77 -0.63 -3.16
N ILE A 236 9.08 0.17 -2.35
CA ILE A 236 8.74 1.57 -2.65
C ILE A 236 9.71 2.47 -1.88
N ILE A 237 10.34 3.43 -2.55
CA ILE A 237 11.24 4.39 -1.91
C ILE A 237 10.68 5.81 -2.02
N ASN A 238 10.32 6.41 -0.88
CA ASN A 238 9.96 7.82 -0.77
C ASN A 238 11.20 8.70 -0.96
N THR A 239 11.10 9.79 -1.72
CA THR A 239 12.22 10.72 -1.94
C THR A 239 11.87 12.15 -1.51
N PRO A 240 12.85 13.04 -1.33
CA PRO A 240 12.57 14.48 -1.31
C PRO A 240 12.14 14.95 -2.72
N VAL A 241 11.80 16.23 -2.84
CA VAL A 241 11.48 16.85 -4.14
C VAL A 241 12.72 16.95 -5.04
N LEU A 242 12.57 16.60 -6.32
CA LEU A 242 13.65 16.60 -7.34
C LEU A 242 14.33 17.97 -7.52
N GLY A 243 13.60 19.06 -7.30
CA GLY A 243 14.10 20.43 -7.51
C GLY A 243 14.93 20.99 -6.36
N ALA A 244 14.91 20.37 -5.18
CA ALA A 244 15.57 20.91 -3.99
C ALA A 244 17.06 20.54 -3.91
N ASN A 245 17.42 19.31 -4.31
CA ASN A 245 18.77 18.74 -4.20
C ASN A 245 18.92 17.49 -5.09
N LEU A 246 20.11 16.88 -5.13
CA LEU A 246 20.38 15.67 -5.92
C LEU A 246 19.94 14.37 -5.24
N ASP A 247 19.43 14.42 -4.01
CA ASP A 247 19.17 13.22 -3.20
C ASP A 247 18.11 12.34 -3.87
N ALA A 248 17.02 12.95 -4.37
CA ALA A 248 15.98 12.24 -5.12
C ALA A 248 16.50 11.63 -6.44
N GLN A 249 17.40 12.32 -7.12
CA GLN A 249 18.03 11.82 -8.35
C GLN A 249 18.92 10.61 -8.07
N LEU A 250 19.70 10.65 -6.97
CA LEU A 250 20.53 9.54 -6.53
C LEU A 250 19.69 8.32 -6.16
N VAL A 251 18.63 8.52 -5.37
CA VAL A 251 17.71 7.42 -4.99
C VAL A 251 17.05 6.81 -6.23
N ALA A 252 16.55 7.63 -7.16
CA ALA A 252 15.94 7.15 -8.39
C ALA A 252 16.93 6.39 -9.28
N ALA A 253 18.15 6.93 -9.49
CA ALA A 253 19.20 6.27 -10.26
C ALA A 253 19.59 4.91 -9.68
N ARG A 254 19.67 4.80 -8.34
CA ARG A 254 19.98 3.54 -7.66
C ARG A 254 18.81 2.56 -7.65
N SER A 255 17.58 3.06 -7.76
CA SER A 255 16.37 2.24 -7.88
C SER A 255 16.18 1.68 -9.28
N GLY A 256 16.78 2.31 -10.31
CA GLY A 256 16.63 1.93 -11.72
C GLY A 256 15.29 2.34 -12.33
N ALA A 257 14.25 2.56 -11.53
CA ALA A 257 12.96 3.07 -11.99
C ALA A 257 12.34 4.08 -11.03
N ALA A 258 11.49 4.95 -11.59
CA ALA A 258 10.75 5.94 -10.83
C ALA A 258 9.33 6.17 -11.36
N LEU A 259 8.39 6.34 -10.44
CA LEU A 259 7.06 6.89 -10.71
C LEU A 259 7.07 8.37 -10.32
N MET A 260 6.71 9.23 -11.27
CA MET A 260 6.68 10.66 -11.05
C MET A 260 5.34 11.10 -10.44
N VAL A 261 5.37 12.10 -9.57
CA VAL A 261 4.20 12.75 -8.98
C VAL A 261 4.11 14.17 -9.48
N ALA A 262 2.93 14.54 -9.96
CA ALA A 262 2.61 15.89 -10.41
C ALA A 262 1.32 16.38 -9.75
N ARG A 263 1.31 17.62 -9.28
CA ARG A 263 0.12 18.26 -8.73
C ARG A 263 -0.77 18.79 -9.83
N GLU A 264 -2.03 18.37 -9.80
CA GLU A 264 -3.06 18.86 -10.70
C GLU A 264 -3.16 20.39 -10.59
N ASN A 265 -3.23 21.06 -11.75
CA ASN A 265 -3.32 22.51 -11.86
C ASN A 265 -2.17 23.31 -11.19
N HIS A 266 -1.06 22.66 -10.82
CA HIS A 266 0.11 23.29 -10.20
C HIS A 266 1.41 22.93 -10.90
N THR A 267 1.70 21.63 -11.07
CA THR A 267 2.94 21.21 -11.71
C THR A 267 2.87 21.48 -13.20
N SER A 268 3.75 22.36 -13.70
CA SER A 268 3.80 22.66 -15.13
C SER A 268 4.29 21.47 -15.94
N LEU A 269 3.70 21.25 -17.13
CA LEU A 269 4.15 20.22 -18.07
C LEU A 269 5.64 20.38 -18.44
N ARG A 270 6.12 21.63 -18.55
CA ARG A 270 7.53 21.93 -18.83
C ARG A 270 8.45 21.43 -17.71
N SER A 271 8.07 21.66 -16.45
CA SER A 271 8.87 21.20 -15.31
C SER A 271 8.86 19.68 -15.21
N LEU A 272 7.72 19.06 -15.47
CA LEU A 272 7.57 17.61 -15.49
C LEU A 272 8.40 16.97 -16.61
N ASP A 273 8.36 17.53 -17.81
CA ASP A 273 9.14 17.04 -18.95
C ASP A 273 10.65 17.17 -18.70
N LYS A 274 11.10 18.31 -18.15
CA LYS A 274 12.50 18.50 -17.75
C LYS A 274 12.94 17.48 -16.70
N ALA A 275 12.09 17.21 -15.70
CA ALA A 275 12.37 16.20 -14.68
C ALA A 275 12.42 14.78 -15.26
N SER A 276 11.51 14.44 -16.17
CA SER A 276 11.49 13.15 -16.86
C SER A 276 12.76 12.93 -17.71
N HIS A 277 13.18 13.95 -18.48
CA HIS A 277 14.42 13.90 -19.24
C HIS A 277 15.64 13.71 -18.33
N ARG A 278 15.71 14.48 -17.23
CA ARG A 278 16.80 14.36 -16.26
C ARG A 278 16.92 12.96 -15.65
N LEU A 279 15.80 12.32 -15.34
CA LEU A 279 15.77 10.94 -14.83
C LEU A 279 16.24 9.94 -15.91
N ARG A 280 15.76 10.10 -17.14
CA ARG A 280 16.16 9.25 -18.27
C ARG A 280 17.67 9.37 -18.58
N ASP A 281 18.23 10.58 -18.50
CA ASP A 281 19.68 10.81 -18.66
C ASP A 281 20.52 10.07 -17.60
N LEU A 282 19.95 9.81 -16.42
CA LEU A 282 20.56 9.04 -15.33
C LEU A 282 20.31 7.53 -15.45
N GLY A 283 19.71 7.07 -16.55
CA GLY A 283 19.37 5.67 -16.77
C GLY A 283 18.15 5.18 -15.99
N VAL A 284 17.31 6.09 -15.47
CA VAL A 284 16.09 5.73 -14.74
C VAL A 284 14.95 5.45 -15.70
N ALA A 285 14.33 4.28 -15.57
CA ALA A 285 13.07 3.95 -16.24
C ALA A 285 11.92 4.72 -15.59
N VAL A 286 11.36 5.70 -16.29
CA VAL A 286 10.17 6.43 -15.82
C VAL A 286 8.93 5.59 -16.13
N THR A 287 8.31 5.02 -15.10
CA THR A 287 7.16 4.10 -15.26
C THR A 287 5.85 4.81 -15.57
N GLY A 288 5.78 6.11 -15.29
CA GLY A 288 4.62 6.96 -15.57
C GLY A 288 4.59 8.21 -14.71
N VAL A 289 3.43 8.87 -14.70
CA VAL A 289 3.12 10.04 -13.89
C VAL A 289 1.80 9.81 -13.18
N ALA A 290 1.79 9.96 -11.86
CA ALA A 290 0.59 9.98 -11.04
C ALA A 290 0.21 11.43 -10.71
N LEU A 291 -1.06 11.77 -10.90
CA LEU A 291 -1.60 13.07 -10.53
C LEU A 291 -2.02 13.07 -9.05
N SER A 292 -1.57 14.08 -8.31
CA SER A 292 -2.00 14.36 -6.93
C SER A 292 -2.82 15.65 -6.90
N HIS A 293 -3.84 15.71 -6.03
CA HIS A 293 -4.63 16.92 -5.79
C HIS A 293 -4.03 17.79 -4.68
#